data_AF-H6V304-F1
#
_entry.id   AF-H6V304-F1
#
_cell.length_a   1.000
_cell.length_b   1.000
_cell.length_c   1.000
_cell.angle_alpha   90.00
_cell.angle_beta   90.00
_cell.angle_gamma   90.00
#
_symmetry.space_group_name_H-M   'P 1'
#
loop_
_entity.id
_entity.type
_entity.pdbx_description
1 polymer ?
#
loop_
_entity_poly.entity_id
_entity_poly.type
_entity_poly.pdbx_seq_one_letter_code
_entity_poly.pdbx_strand_id
1 'polypeptide(L)'
;VKDVDFGLHQILVRNGKGMKDRITILPETHIDSLKRQLKHTKVLHENDIEKGYGRVYLPFALERKYPKANLDWGWQYVWPSYRLSVDPRSGIERRHHIHPNNLQQLVKRYAKKAGIVKPVSCHTFRHTFATHLL
;
A
#
# COMPACT_ATOMS: atom_id res chain seq x y z
N VAL A 1 -6.07 -3.54 2.70
CA VAL A 1 -7.20 -2.64 2.37
C VAL A 1 -7.89 -2.12 3.62
N LYS A 2 -8.17 -3.01 4.58
CA LYS A 2 -8.85 -2.73 5.85
C LYS A 2 -8.29 -1.57 6.69
N ASP A 3 -7.06 -1.17 6.41
CA ASP A 3 -6.37 -0.11 7.16
C ASP A 3 -6.72 1.31 6.65
N VAL A 4 -7.55 1.42 5.60
CA VAL A 4 -8.13 2.69 5.12
C VAL A 4 -9.54 2.81 5.67
N ASP A 5 -9.77 3.82 6.51
CA ASP A 5 -11.06 4.10 7.13
C ASP A 5 -11.64 5.40 6.57
N PHE A 6 -12.65 5.24 5.72
CA PHE A 6 -13.35 6.35 5.10
C PHE A 6 -14.38 7.02 6.03
N GLY A 7 -14.82 6.35 7.10
CA GLY A 7 -15.79 6.92 8.04
C GLY A 7 -15.13 7.90 8.99
N LEU A 8 -13.92 7.57 9.45
CA LEU A 8 -13.12 8.41 10.35
C LEU A 8 -12.04 9.23 9.63
N HIS A 9 -12.02 9.23 8.30
CA HIS A 9 -11.02 9.93 7.49
C HIS A 9 -9.58 9.69 7.96
N GLN A 10 -9.24 8.41 8.13
CA GLN A 10 -7.95 8.01 8.69
C GLN A 10 -7.34 6.79 8.00
N ILE A 11 -6.02 6.68 8.09
CA ILE A 11 -5.25 5.52 7.64
C ILE A 11 -4.45 4.96 8.82
N LEU A 12 -4.62 3.68 9.08
CA LEU A 12 -3.83 2.93 10.06
C LEU A 12 -2.53 2.43 9.40
N VAL A 13 -1.40 2.95 9.83
CA VAL A 13 -0.07 2.48 9.41
C VAL A 13 0.44 1.49 10.44
N ARG A 14 0.47 0.21 10.05
CA ARG A 14 0.93 -0.88 10.91
C ARG A 14 2.44 -1.02 10.93
N ASN A 15 3.00 -1.45 12.06
CA ASN A 15 4.43 -1.72 12.23
C ASN A 15 5.33 -0.56 11.77
N GLY A 16 4.96 0.68 12.16
CA GLY A 16 5.80 1.84 11.94
C GLY A 16 7.10 1.79 12.77
N LYS A 17 7.86 2.90 12.79
CA LYS A 17 9.12 2.98 13.56
C LYS A 17 8.89 2.54 15.02
N GLY A 18 9.66 1.53 15.44
CA GLY A 18 9.57 0.90 16.75
C GLY A 18 8.49 -0.17 16.89
N MET A 19 8.02 -0.77 15.78
CA MET A 19 6.95 -1.78 15.75
C MET A 19 5.63 -1.29 16.37
N LYS A 20 5.35 0.01 16.24
CA LYS A 20 4.13 0.65 16.74
C LYS A 20 3.21 1.03 15.59
N ASP A 21 1.93 0.74 15.77
CA ASP A 21 0.88 1.20 14.89
C ASP A 21 0.65 2.71 15.08
N ARG A 22 0.32 3.41 13.99
CA ARG A 22 0.05 4.85 13.99
C ARG A 22 -1.13 5.16 13.11
N ILE A 23 -1.92 6.15 13.51
CA ILE A 23 -2.99 6.69 12.69
C ILE A 23 -2.48 7.96 12.02
N THR A 24 -2.84 8.15 10.75
CA THR A 24 -2.62 9.40 10.00
C THR A 24 -3.88 9.82 9.27
N ILE A 25 -3.95 11.07 8.85
CA ILE A 25 -5.14 11.66 8.24
C ILE A 25 -5.33 11.16 6.79
N LEU A 26 -6.58 10.98 6.38
CA LEU A 26 -7.00 10.79 5.00
C LEU A 26 -7.73 12.06 4.54
N PRO A 27 -7.12 12.91 3.69
CA PRO A 27 -7.78 14.11 3.20
C PRO A 27 -8.97 13.77 2.31
N GLU A 28 -10.07 14.50 2.47
CA GLU A 28 -11.33 14.29 1.74
C GLU A 28 -11.16 14.37 0.23
N THR A 29 -10.28 15.27 -0.24
CA THR A 29 -9.96 15.50 -1.65
C THR A 29 -9.41 14.25 -2.35
N HIS A 30 -8.92 13.25 -1.61
CA HIS A 30 -8.39 12.00 -2.18
C HIS A 30 -9.31 10.79 -1.98
N ILE A 31 -10.44 10.93 -1.29
CA ILE A 31 -11.36 9.82 -1.01
C ILE A 31 -11.84 9.15 -2.30
N ASP A 32 -12.33 9.92 -3.28
CA ASP A 32 -12.88 9.35 -4.50
C ASP A 32 -11.81 8.68 -5.37
N SER A 33 -10.62 9.27 -5.45
CA SER A 33 -9.49 8.65 -6.14
C SER A 33 -9.09 7.33 -5.48
N LEU A 34 -9.10 7.28 -4.15
CA LEU A 34 -8.74 6.08 -3.41
C LEU A 34 -9.82 4.99 -3.52
N LYS A 35 -11.10 5.35 -3.51
CA LYS A 35 -12.21 4.41 -3.78
C LYS A 35 -12.11 3.81 -5.18
N ARG A 36 -11.79 4.61 -6.20
CA ARG A 36 -11.53 4.12 -7.56
C ARG A 36 -10.35 3.14 -7.62
N GLN A 37 -9.25 3.47 -6.94
CA GLN A 37 -8.11 2.56 -6.82
C GLN A 37 -8.50 1.25 -6.15
N LEU A 38 -9.24 1.28 -5.05
CA LEU A 38 -9.70 0.08 -4.36
C LEU A 38 -10.64 -0.77 -5.23
N LYS A 39 -11.51 -0.14 -6.03
CA LYS A 39 -12.36 -0.87 -6.98
C LYS A 39 -11.51 -1.60 -8.03
N HIS A 40 -10.50 -0.93 -8.59
CA HIS A 40 -9.58 -1.55 -9.54
C HIS A 40 -8.82 -2.73 -8.90
N THR A 41 -8.26 -2.51 -7.71
CA THR A 41 -7.55 -3.55 -6.95
C THR A 41 -8.46 -4.74 -6.61
N LYS A 42 -9.76 -4.51 -6.35
CA LYS A 42 -10.72 -5.58 -6.07
C LYS A 42 -10.94 -6.48 -7.29
N VAL A 43 -11.14 -5.87 -8.46
CA VAL A 43 -11.26 -6.63 -9.72
C VAL A 43 -10.00 -7.44 -9.99
N LEU A 44 -8.81 -6.86 -9.75
CA LEU A 44 -7.55 -7.60 -9.92
C LEU A 44 -7.46 -8.79 -8.96
N HIS A 45 -7.85 -8.60 -7.70
CA HIS A 45 -7.86 -9.65 -6.69
C HIS A 45 -8.82 -10.79 -7.01
N GLU A 46 -10.04 -10.48 -7.48
CA GLU A 46 -11.02 -11.48 -7.91
C GLU A 46 -10.47 -12.33 -9.06
N ASN A 47 -9.85 -11.70 -10.06
CA ASN A 47 -9.16 -12.41 -11.15
C ASN A 47 -8.00 -13.28 -10.65
N ASP A 48 -7.24 -12.81 -9.66
CA ASP A 48 -6.14 -13.60 -9.09
C ASP A 48 -6.67 -14.81 -8.30
N ILE A 49 -7.80 -14.67 -7.59
CA ILE A 49 -8.46 -15.79 -6.90
C ILE A 49 -8.86 -16.87 -7.90
N GLU A 50 -9.54 -16.49 -9.00
CA GLU A 50 -9.97 -17.42 -10.05
C GLU A 50 -8.81 -18.20 -10.67
N LYS A 51 -7.63 -17.56 -10.77
CA LYS A 51 -6.41 -18.17 -11.29
C LYS A 51 -5.58 -18.92 -10.23
N GLY A 52 -6.00 -18.92 -8.96
CA GLY A 52 -5.31 -19.61 -7.87
C GLY A 52 -4.20 -18.80 -7.16
N TYR A 53 -4.03 -17.52 -7.49
CA TYR A 53 -2.96 -16.63 -7.01
C TYR A 53 -3.39 -15.57 -5.98
N GLY A 54 -4.67 -15.49 -5.63
CA GLY A 54 -5.25 -14.43 -4.78
C GLY A 54 -4.76 -14.38 -3.32
N ARG A 55 -3.68 -15.07 -2.97
CA ARG A 55 -3.12 -15.07 -1.61
C ARG A 55 -2.20 -13.88 -1.43
N VAL A 56 -2.31 -13.18 -0.30
CA VAL A 56 -1.33 -12.15 0.11
C VAL A 56 -0.33 -12.70 1.13
N TYR A 57 0.83 -12.06 1.26
CA TYR A 57 1.72 -12.31 2.38
C TYR A 57 1.10 -11.79 3.69
N LEU A 58 1.05 -12.64 4.71
CA LEU A 58 0.65 -12.26 6.07
C LEU A 58 1.88 -12.30 6.99
N PRO A 59 2.18 -11.22 7.75
CA PRO A 59 3.36 -11.19 8.58
C PRO A 59 3.23 -12.06 9.84
N PHE A 60 4.36 -12.63 10.28
CA PHE A 60 4.50 -13.38 11.53
C PHE A 60 3.55 -14.59 11.62
N ALA A 61 3.01 -14.87 12.81
CA ALA A 61 2.08 -15.97 13.06
C ALA A 61 0.64 -15.69 12.58
N LEU A 62 0.38 -14.60 11.86
CA LEU A 62 -0.98 -14.27 11.41
C LEU A 62 -1.54 -15.32 10.46
N GLU A 63 -0.72 -15.87 9.55
CA GLU A 63 -1.17 -16.93 8.66
C GLU A 63 -1.52 -18.22 9.43
N ARG A 64 -0.78 -18.52 10.52
CA ARG A 64 -1.11 -19.67 11.39
C ARG A 64 -2.39 -19.44 12.19
N LYS A 65 -2.59 -18.21 12.69
CA LYS A 65 -3.77 -17.86 13.50
C LYS A 65 -5.04 -17.74 12.65
N TYR A 66 -4.91 -17.24 11.42
CA TYR A 66 -6.01 -16.99 10.49
C TYR A 66 -5.66 -17.51 9.08
N PRO A 67 -5.79 -18.82 8.83
CA PRO A 67 -5.30 -19.44 7.59
C PRO A 67 -6.00 -18.99 6.31
N LYS A 68 -7.24 -18.48 6.41
CA LYS A 68 -8.01 -17.95 5.26
C LYS A 68 -7.85 -16.44 5.05
N ALA A 69 -7.23 -15.74 6.00
CA ALA A 69 -7.09 -14.27 5.95
C ALA A 69 -6.23 -13.80 4.77
N ASN A 70 -5.40 -14.67 4.20
CA ASN A 70 -4.56 -14.33 3.05
C ASN A 70 -5.37 -14.19 1.74
N LEU A 71 -6.59 -14.73 1.67
CA LEU A 71 -7.50 -14.59 0.52
C LEU A 71 -8.49 -13.44 0.70
N ASP A 72 -8.69 -13.00 1.93
CA ASP A 72 -9.66 -11.98 2.28
C ASP A 72 -9.29 -10.62 1.68
N TRP A 73 -10.28 -9.94 1.12
CA TRP A 73 -10.12 -8.60 0.54
C TRP A 73 -9.48 -7.60 1.51
N GLY A 74 -9.86 -7.67 2.80
CA GLY A 74 -9.36 -6.76 3.83
C GLY A 74 -7.83 -6.76 3.94
N TRP A 75 -7.19 -7.90 3.68
CA TRP A 75 -5.75 -8.08 3.83
C TRP A 75 -4.93 -7.76 2.58
N GLN A 76 -5.58 -7.56 1.43
CA GLN A 76 -4.89 -7.24 0.18
C GLN A 76 -4.20 -5.87 0.23
N TYR A 77 -3.18 -5.67 -0.60
CA TYR A 77 -2.51 -4.38 -0.73
C TYR A 77 -3.39 -3.36 -1.46
N VAL A 78 -3.39 -2.09 -1.04
CA VAL A 78 -4.13 -1.01 -1.72
C VAL A 78 -3.56 -0.75 -3.12
N TRP A 79 -2.24 -0.77 -3.24
CA TRP A 79 -1.49 -0.64 -4.50
C TRP A 79 -0.71 -1.93 -4.77
N PRO A 80 -1.37 -2.93 -5.38
CA PRO A 80 -0.70 -4.17 -5.73
C PRO A 80 0.27 -3.96 -6.91
N SER A 81 1.27 -4.84 -7.02
CA SER A 81 2.18 -4.92 -8.15
C SER A 81 1.43 -5.31 -9.42
N TYR A 82 1.87 -4.81 -10.58
CA TYR A 82 1.34 -5.22 -11.88
C TYR A 82 1.62 -6.69 -12.19
N ARG A 83 2.72 -7.23 -11.67
CA ARG A 83 3.14 -8.62 -11.90
C ARG A 83 3.03 -9.44 -10.63
N LEU A 84 2.69 -10.72 -10.80
CA LEU A 84 2.87 -11.74 -9.77
C LEU A 84 4.37 -11.97 -9.53
N SER A 85 4.68 -12.46 -8.34
CA SER A 85 6.05 -12.81 -7.96
C SER A 85 6.03 -14.02 -7.03
N VAL A 86 7.04 -14.86 -7.14
CA VAL A 86 7.28 -15.94 -6.18
C VAL A 86 7.83 -15.31 -4.90
N ASP A 87 7.15 -15.52 -3.78
CA ASP A 87 7.66 -15.11 -2.47
C ASP A 87 8.88 -15.98 -2.11
N PRO A 88 10.09 -15.41 -2.00
CA PRO A 88 11.32 -16.18 -1.76
C PRO A 88 11.33 -16.91 -0.41
N ARG A 89 10.46 -16.54 0.54
CA ARG A 89 10.38 -17.18 1.85
C ARG A 89 9.53 -18.44 1.86
N SER A 90 8.53 -18.51 0.98
CA SER A 90 7.51 -19.57 0.99
C SER A 90 7.41 -20.34 -0.32
N GLY A 91 8.01 -19.85 -1.41
CA GLY A 91 7.89 -20.43 -2.75
C GLY A 91 6.50 -20.22 -3.39
N ILE A 92 5.58 -19.53 -2.72
CA ILE A 92 4.22 -19.32 -3.20
C ILE A 92 4.20 -18.13 -4.15
N GLU A 93 3.65 -18.33 -5.35
CA GLU A 93 3.34 -17.26 -6.28
C GLU A 93 2.16 -16.44 -5.79
N ARG A 94 2.37 -15.13 -5.64
CA ARG A 94 1.38 -14.19 -5.13
C ARG A 94 1.64 -12.77 -5.60
N ARG A 95 0.63 -11.91 -5.47
CA ARG A 95 0.79 -10.48 -5.75
C ARG A 95 1.35 -9.74 -4.54
N HIS A 96 2.49 -9.09 -4.72
CA HIS A 96 3.06 -8.20 -3.73
C HIS A 96 2.57 -6.76 -3.93
N HIS A 97 2.89 -5.84 -3.01
CA HIS A 97 2.68 -4.40 -3.27
C HIS A 97 3.68 -3.87 -4.32
N ILE A 98 3.35 -2.73 -4.93
CA ILE A 98 4.27 -2.03 -5.84
C ILE A 98 5.64 -1.84 -5.19
N HIS A 99 6.72 -2.04 -5.97
CA HIS A 99 8.07 -1.93 -5.45
C HIS A 99 8.36 -0.48 -5.01
N PRO A 100 8.88 -0.23 -3.78
CA PRO A 100 9.09 1.12 -3.26
C PRO A 100 9.99 2.00 -4.13
N ASN A 101 11.00 1.41 -4.78
CA ASN A 101 11.90 2.12 -5.69
C ASN A 101 11.16 2.74 -6.89
N ASN A 102 10.06 2.12 -7.36
CA ASN A 102 9.28 2.67 -8.46
C ASN A 102 8.70 4.02 -8.07
N LEU A 103 8.16 4.13 -6.86
CA LEU A 103 7.62 5.40 -6.34
C LEU A 103 8.73 6.44 -6.16
N GLN A 104 9.89 6.06 -5.62
CA GLN A 104 11.02 6.97 -5.44
C GLN A 104 11.53 7.54 -6.78
N GLN A 105 11.66 6.70 -7.80
CA GLN A 105 12.06 7.13 -9.14
C GLN A 105 11.02 8.04 -9.79
N LEU A 106 9.72 7.73 -9.64
CA LEU A 106 8.64 8.58 -10.14
C LEU A 106 8.68 9.96 -9.49
N VAL A 107 8.81 10.03 -8.17
CA VAL A 107 8.95 11.29 -7.42
C VAL A 107 10.12 12.11 -7.95
N LYS A 108 11.30 11.51 -8.07
CA LYS A 108 12.50 12.21 -8.56
C LYS A 108 12.31 12.72 -9.99
N ARG A 109 11.72 11.89 -10.86
CA ARG A 109 11.46 12.24 -12.27
C ARG A 109 10.49 13.42 -12.39
N TYR A 110 9.38 13.39 -11.66
CA TYR A 110 8.37 14.44 -11.77
C TYR A 110 8.78 15.73 -11.06
N ALA A 111 9.54 15.66 -9.97
CA ALA A 111 10.15 16.85 -9.37
C ALA A 111 11.07 17.59 -10.36
N LYS A 112 11.90 16.84 -11.11
CA LYS A 112 12.75 17.41 -12.17
C LYS A 112 11.91 18.05 -13.29
N LYS A 113 10.84 17.37 -13.74
CA LYS A 113 9.93 17.91 -14.76
C LYS A 113 9.19 19.16 -14.31
N ALA A 114 8.90 19.28 -13.02
CA ALA A 114 8.28 20.46 -12.43
C ALA A 114 9.25 21.63 -12.20
N GLY A 115 10.52 21.51 -12.62
CA GLY A 115 11.53 22.57 -12.44
C GLY A 115 12.03 22.72 -11.00
N ILE A 116 11.79 21.74 -10.13
CA ILE A 116 12.24 21.81 -8.73
C ILE A 116 13.74 21.48 -8.69
N VAL A 117 14.54 22.49 -8.38
CA VAL A 117 16.02 22.37 -8.31
C VAL A 117 16.48 21.63 -7.05
N LYS A 118 15.78 21.82 -5.92
CA LYS A 118 16.12 21.16 -4.65
C LYS A 118 15.93 19.64 -4.74
N PRO A 119 16.74 18.83 -4.04
CA PRO A 119 16.52 17.38 -3.97
C PRO A 119 15.14 17.04 -3.39
N VAL A 120 14.35 16.26 -4.14
CA VAL A 120 13.03 15.78 -3.71
C VAL A 120 13.00 14.25 -3.70
N SER A 121 12.53 13.70 -2.58
CA SER A 121 12.27 12.27 -2.38
C SER A 121 10.93 12.07 -1.67
N CYS A 122 10.49 10.81 -1.52
CA CYS A 122 9.32 10.50 -0.67
C CYS A 122 9.48 11.01 0.77
N HIS A 123 10.72 11.05 1.28
CA HIS A 123 11.00 11.56 2.62
C HIS A 123 10.78 13.07 2.71
N THR A 124 11.08 13.81 1.64
CA THR A 124 10.81 15.26 1.54
C THR A 124 9.32 15.55 1.75
N PHE A 125 8.43 14.80 1.08
CA PHE A 125 6.98 14.96 1.27
C PHE A 125 6.54 14.70 2.72
N ARG A 126 7.08 13.64 3.35
CA ARG A 126 6.79 13.35 4.77
C ARG A 126 7.23 14.50 5.69
N HIS A 127 8.41 15.07 5.45
CA HIS A 127 8.89 16.21 6.23
C HIS A 127 8.03 17.45 6.03
N THR A 128 7.75 17.83 4.78
CA THR A 128 6.90 18.98 4.47
C THR A 128 5.51 18.84 5.09
N PHE A 129 4.91 17.65 5.03
CA PHE A 129 3.64 17.36 5.69
C PHE A 129 3.70 17.66 7.20
N ALA A 130 4.72 17.16 7.90
CA ALA A 130 4.86 17.39 9.32
C ALA A 130 5.08 18.88 9.65
N THR A 131 5.92 19.58 8.87
CA THR A 131 6.19 21.01 9.07
C THR A 131 4.97 21.88 8.83
N HIS A 132 4.11 21.54 7.86
CA HIS A 132 2.90 22.32 7.56
C HIS A 132 1.75 22.08 8.55
N LEU A 133 1.83 21.04 9.39
CA LEU A 133 0.86 20.76 10.44
C LEU A 133 1.23 21.39 11.80
N LEU A 134 2.43 21.98 11.91
CA LEU A 134 2.86 22.77 13.07
C LEU A 134 2.39 24.21 12.92
#